data_AF-A0A2G1YKY6-F1
#
_entry.id   AF-A0A2G1YKY6-F1
#
_cell.length_a   1.000
_cell.length_b   1.000
_cell.length_c   1.000
_cell.angle_alpha   90.00
_cell.angle_beta   90.00
_cell.angle_gamma   90.00
#
_symmetry.space_group_name_H-M   'P 1'
#
loop_
_entity.id
_entity.type
_entity.pdbx_description
1 polymer ?
#
loop_
_entity_poly.entity_id
_entity_poly.type
_entity_poly.pdbx_seq_one_letter_code
_entity_poly.pdbx_strand_id
1 'polypeptide(L)'
;MLPDIDLRIANMIKALEQVILPALPRDQRLARDQAMLVAGHLRMIGEQWKSALRYEQVALDDLQGLARDLLPGAPAFLADDLAAALAMAEACDRASVTAIEQANIAIGHAVDAVILGGSDHAPMPSAAVDRLLDYALRHARRERSWFKANRLDPDQNDLPDLVTMLAETN
;
A
#
# COMPACT_ATOMS: atom_id res chain seq x y z
N MET A 1 -5.33 18.82 -23.19
CA MET A 1 -4.14 18.13 -22.65
C MET A 1 -4.19 18.31 -21.15
N LEU A 2 -4.33 17.23 -20.38
CA LEU A 2 -4.17 17.32 -18.93
C LEU A 2 -2.73 17.77 -18.65
N PRO A 3 -2.49 18.75 -17.75
CA PRO A 3 -1.15 19.15 -17.38
C PRO A 3 -0.43 17.94 -16.76
N ASP A 4 0.73 17.63 -17.32
CA ASP A 4 1.58 16.51 -16.89
C ASP A 4 1.85 16.56 -15.38
N ILE A 5 1.55 15.46 -14.69
CA ILE A 5 1.71 15.34 -13.24
C ILE A 5 3.19 15.49 -12.86
N ASP A 6 4.12 14.98 -13.67
CA ASP A 6 5.56 15.11 -13.44
C ASP A 6 5.97 16.58 -13.40
N LEU A 7 5.50 17.36 -14.39
CA LEU A 7 5.77 18.80 -14.46
C LEU A 7 5.16 19.56 -13.28
N ARG A 8 3.95 19.19 -12.85
CA ARG A 8 3.31 19.81 -11.68
C ARG A 8 4.12 19.56 -10.41
N ILE A 9 4.58 18.33 -10.19
CA ILE A 9 5.43 17.96 -9.05
C ILE A 9 6.75 18.73 -9.08
N ALA A 10 7.42 18.75 -10.23
CA ALA A 10 8.68 19.47 -10.41
C ALA A 10 8.54 20.97 -10.10
N ASN A 11 7.44 21.60 -10.54
CA ASN A 11 7.16 23.00 -10.25
C ASN A 11 6.91 23.27 -8.76
N MET A 12 6.21 22.37 -8.05
CA MET A 12 6.00 22.49 -6.60
C MET A 12 7.31 22.38 -5.83
N ILE A 13 8.17 21.43 -6.18
CA ILE A 13 9.52 21.29 -5.59
C ILE A 13 10.33 22.57 -5.85
N LYS A 14 10.34 23.06 -7.09
CA LYS A 14 11.03 24.30 -7.46
C LYS A 14 10.57 25.49 -6.63
N ALA A 15 9.27 25.64 -6.41
CA ALA A 15 8.72 26.73 -5.60
C ALA A 15 9.18 26.64 -4.13
N LEU A 16 9.18 25.43 -3.55
CA LEU A 16 9.66 25.20 -2.20
C LEU A 16 11.15 25.54 -2.06
N GLU A 17 11.98 25.06 -2.98
CA GLU A 17 13.44 25.15 -2.85
C GLU A 17 14.02 26.49 -3.30
N GLN A 18 13.42 27.13 -4.31
CA GLN A 18 13.98 28.34 -4.92
C GLN A 18 13.28 29.63 -4.47
N VAL A 19 12.10 29.53 -3.88
CA VAL A 19 11.33 30.72 -3.43
C VAL A 19 11.07 30.68 -1.93
N ILE A 20 10.44 29.62 -1.44
CA ILE A 20 9.98 29.56 -0.05
C ILE A 20 11.17 29.39 0.91
N LEU A 21 12.00 28.36 0.72
CA LEU A 21 13.11 28.06 1.63
C LEU A 21 14.15 29.21 1.70
N PRO A 22 14.48 29.93 0.61
CA PRO A 22 15.34 31.11 0.68
C PRO A 22 14.69 32.32 1.37
N ALA A 23 13.36 32.46 1.28
CA ALA A 23 12.63 33.55 1.92
C ALA A 23 12.41 33.33 3.43
N LEU A 24 12.48 32.09 3.92
CA LEU A 24 12.32 31.78 5.33
C LEU A 24 13.56 32.21 6.15
N PRO A 25 13.37 32.99 7.24
CA PRO A 25 14.45 33.33 8.17
C PRO A 25 15.17 32.10 8.72
N ARG A 26 16.48 32.21 8.99
CA ARG A 26 17.32 31.06 9.40
C ARG A 26 16.99 30.51 10.79
N ASP A 27 16.46 31.36 11.66
CA ASP A 27 16.02 31.03 13.02
C ASP A 27 14.68 30.27 13.05
N GLN A 28 13.89 30.33 11.97
CA GLN A 28 12.65 29.58 11.79
C GLN A 28 12.90 28.13 11.38
N ARG A 29 13.70 27.41 12.18
CA ARG A 29 14.17 26.04 11.89
C ARG A 29 13.02 25.09 11.56
N LEU A 30 11.96 25.11 12.37
CA LEU A 30 10.82 24.22 12.17
C LEU A 30 10.13 24.44 10.82
N ALA A 31 9.91 25.69 10.42
CA ALA A 31 9.30 26.01 9.13
C ALA A 31 10.17 25.55 7.95
N ARG A 32 11.50 25.71 8.07
CA ARG A 32 12.46 25.24 7.06
C ARG A 32 12.45 23.71 6.96
N ASP A 33 12.42 23.02 8.09
CA ASP A 33 12.34 21.56 8.15
C ASP A 33 11.04 21.05 7.50
N GLN A 34 9.90 21.69 7.79
CA GLN A 34 8.62 21.35 7.15
C GLN A 34 8.66 21.58 5.63
N ALA A 35 9.25 22.68 5.15
CA ALA A 35 9.38 22.92 3.71
C ALA A 35 10.24 21.85 3.01
N MET A 36 11.33 21.42 3.64
CA MET A 36 12.17 20.33 3.14
C MET A 36 11.45 18.99 3.16
N LEU A 37 10.66 18.71 4.22
CA LEU A 37 9.85 17.50 4.33
C LEU A 37 8.81 17.42 3.21
N VAL A 38 8.09 18.50 2.92
CA VAL A 38 7.15 18.55 1.79
C VAL A 38 7.87 18.32 0.46
N ALA A 39 9.03 18.94 0.23
CA ALA A 39 9.82 18.72 -0.97
C ALA A 39 10.27 17.24 -1.11
N GLY A 40 10.63 16.59 0.00
CA GLY A 40 10.92 15.15 0.06
C GLY A 40 9.71 14.30 -0.35
N HIS A 41 8.54 14.55 0.23
CA HIS A 41 7.32 13.83 -0.14
C HIS A 41 6.93 14.02 -1.62
N LEU A 42 7.07 15.23 -2.16
CA LEU A 42 6.78 15.48 -3.57
C LEU A 42 7.69 14.68 -4.51
N ARG A 43 8.98 14.55 -4.18
CA ARG A 43 9.90 13.69 -4.95
C ARG A 43 9.47 12.23 -4.93
N MET A 44 9.14 11.72 -3.74
CA MET A 44 8.67 10.36 -3.58
C MET A 44 7.38 10.10 -4.37
N ILE A 45 6.41 11.02 -4.33
CA ILE A 45 5.20 10.94 -5.15
C ILE A 45 5.55 10.92 -6.65
N GLY A 46 6.52 11.73 -7.07
CA GLY A 46 7.02 11.75 -8.45
C GLY A 46 7.58 10.40 -8.92
N GLU A 47 8.25 9.66 -8.04
CA GLU A 47 8.77 8.32 -8.33
C GLU A 47 7.66 7.24 -8.33
N GLN A 48 6.63 7.42 -7.51
CA GLN A 48 5.60 6.41 -7.25
C GLN A 48 4.38 6.49 -8.17
N TRP A 49 3.94 7.69 -8.57
CA TRP A 49 2.57 7.88 -9.08
C TRP A 49 2.24 7.06 -10.34
N LYS A 50 3.22 6.83 -11.23
CA LYS A 50 3.02 6.01 -12.45
C LYS A 50 2.79 4.53 -12.13
N SER A 51 3.30 4.09 -11.00
CA SER A 51 3.21 2.73 -10.51
C SER A 51 2.06 2.53 -9.51
N ALA A 52 1.40 3.61 -9.06
CA ALA A 52 0.40 3.55 -7.99
C ALA A 52 -0.76 2.61 -8.30
N LEU A 53 -1.32 2.66 -9.52
CA LEU A 53 -2.39 1.72 -9.90
C LEU A 53 -1.90 0.27 -9.88
N ARG A 54 -0.70 0.01 -10.40
CA ARG A 54 -0.14 -1.35 -10.42
C ARG A 54 0.14 -1.87 -9.02
N TYR A 55 0.60 -0.99 -8.12
CA TYR A 55 0.77 -1.31 -6.71
C TYR A 55 -0.54 -1.75 -6.07
N GLU A 56 -1.61 -0.97 -6.24
CA GLU A 56 -2.93 -1.29 -5.68
C GLU A 56 -3.49 -2.60 -6.24
N GLN A 57 -3.30 -2.84 -7.54
CA GLN A 57 -3.67 -4.10 -8.18
C GLN A 57 -2.97 -5.30 -7.54
N VAL A 58 -1.65 -5.20 -7.35
CA VAL A 58 -0.83 -6.25 -6.73
C VAL A 58 -1.22 -6.48 -5.27
N ALA A 59 -1.46 -5.40 -4.52
CA ALA A 59 -1.89 -5.50 -3.13
C ALA A 59 -3.24 -6.22 -3.01
N LEU A 60 -4.18 -5.90 -3.90
CA LEU A 60 -5.48 -6.56 -3.94
C LEU A 60 -5.34 -8.05 -4.32
N ASP A 61 -4.49 -8.37 -5.30
CA ASP A 61 -4.25 -9.77 -5.71
C ASP A 61 -3.69 -10.62 -4.57
N ASP A 62 -2.73 -10.09 -3.81
CA ASP A 62 -2.17 -10.77 -2.62
C ASP A 62 -3.23 -11.02 -1.55
N LEU A 63 -4.07 -10.01 -1.26
CA LEU A 63 -5.10 -10.12 -0.23
C LEU A 63 -6.24 -11.05 -0.65
N GLN A 64 -6.61 -11.05 -1.93
CA GLN A 64 -7.52 -12.05 -2.51
C GLN A 64 -6.92 -13.47 -2.42
N GLY A 65 -5.61 -13.61 -2.64
CA GLY A 65 -4.88 -14.86 -2.43
C GLY A 65 -5.01 -15.37 -0.99
N LEU A 66 -4.75 -14.50 -0.02
CA LEU A 66 -4.94 -14.83 1.40
C LEU A 66 -6.40 -15.20 1.71
N ALA A 67 -7.37 -14.41 1.25
CA ALA A 67 -8.79 -14.69 1.47
C ALA A 67 -9.21 -16.07 0.92
N ARG A 68 -8.73 -16.44 -0.28
CA ARG A 68 -8.94 -17.77 -0.87
C ARG A 68 -8.33 -18.89 -0.02
N ASP A 69 -7.15 -18.67 0.53
CA ASP A 69 -6.47 -19.64 1.40
C ASP A 69 -7.18 -19.80 2.76
N LEU A 70 -7.77 -18.72 3.29
CA LEU A 70 -8.47 -18.72 4.58
C LEU A 70 -9.90 -19.28 4.50
N LEU A 71 -10.60 -19.05 3.39
CA LEU A 71 -12.02 -19.38 3.24
C LEU A 71 -12.38 -20.84 3.59
N PRO A 72 -11.62 -21.87 3.19
CA PRO A 72 -11.94 -23.26 3.56
C PRO A 72 -11.89 -23.56 5.05
N GLY A 73 -11.13 -22.77 5.82
CA GLY A 73 -11.00 -22.88 7.27
C GLY A 73 -11.75 -21.80 8.05
N ALA A 74 -12.49 -20.93 7.37
CA ALA A 74 -13.22 -19.85 8.01
C ALA A 74 -14.36 -20.41 8.88
N PRO A 75 -14.63 -19.82 10.06
CA PRO A 75 -15.80 -20.16 10.86
C PRO A 75 -17.08 -19.97 10.03
N ALA A 76 -18.06 -20.88 10.19
CA ALA A 76 -19.27 -20.88 9.37
C ALA A 76 -20.04 -19.54 9.39
N PHE A 77 -20.00 -18.81 10.51
CA PHE A 77 -20.65 -17.51 10.67
C PHE A 77 -19.89 -16.34 10.00
N LEU A 78 -18.65 -16.55 9.53
CA LEU A 78 -17.84 -15.57 8.80
C LEU A 78 -17.59 -15.98 7.34
N ALA A 79 -17.79 -17.26 7.00
CA ALA A 79 -17.49 -17.80 5.69
C ALA A 79 -18.28 -17.11 4.57
N ASP A 80 -19.56 -16.83 4.78
CA ASP A 80 -20.42 -16.16 3.79
C ASP A 80 -19.97 -14.71 3.55
N ASP A 81 -19.62 -13.98 4.61
CA ASP A 81 -19.13 -12.60 4.51
C ASP A 81 -17.77 -12.54 3.79
N LEU A 82 -16.85 -13.46 4.12
CA LEU A 82 -15.56 -13.57 3.44
C LEU A 82 -15.73 -13.93 1.97
N ALA A 83 -16.62 -14.89 1.64
CA ALA A 83 -16.91 -15.26 0.26
C ALA A 83 -17.52 -14.11 -0.53
N ALA A 84 -18.44 -13.35 0.07
CA ALA A 84 -19.06 -12.19 -0.57
C ALA A 84 -18.04 -11.07 -0.82
N ALA A 85 -17.18 -10.77 0.16
CA ALA A 85 -16.12 -9.77 0.01
C ALA A 85 -15.08 -10.18 -1.05
N LEU A 86 -14.70 -11.45 -1.09
CA LEU A 86 -13.81 -12.00 -2.12
C LEU A 86 -14.44 -11.87 -3.51
N ALA A 87 -15.70 -12.26 -3.70
CA ALA A 87 -16.40 -12.14 -4.98
C ALA A 87 -16.51 -10.68 -5.44
N MET A 88 -16.78 -9.76 -4.51
CA MET A 88 -16.80 -8.32 -4.81
C MET A 88 -15.44 -7.80 -5.26
N ALA A 89 -14.36 -8.24 -4.60
CA ALA A 89 -13.00 -7.90 -4.98
C ALA A 89 -12.61 -8.48 -6.35
N GLU A 90 -13.06 -9.69 -6.68
CA GLU A 90 -12.82 -10.32 -7.99
C GLU A 90 -13.58 -9.62 -9.12
N ALA A 91 -14.75 -9.06 -8.81
CA ALA A 91 -15.58 -8.34 -9.77
C ALA A 91 -15.26 -6.83 -9.89
N CYS A 92 -14.30 -6.31 -9.11
CA CYS A 92 -14.05 -4.87 -9.09
C CYS A 92 -13.41 -4.36 -10.39
N ASP A 93 -13.63 -3.09 -10.71
CA ASP A 93 -12.98 -2.45 -11.86
C ASP A 93 -11.49 -2.22 -11.58
N ARG A 94 -10.65 -3.10 -12.13
CA ARG A 94 -9.19 -3.08 -11.97
C ARG A 94 -8.52 -1.87 -12.62
N ALA A 95 -9.24 -1.05 -13.39
CA ALA A 95 -8.73 0.22 -13.93
C ALA A 95 -9.05 1.43 -13.03
N SER A 96 -9.91 1.25 -12.02
CA SER A 96 -10.33 2.31 -11.11
C SER A 96 -9.65 2.16 -9.75
N VAL A 97 -8.78 3.10 -9.39
CA VAL A 97 -8.13 3.15 -8.07
C VAL A 97 -9.17 3.15 -6.95
N THR A 98 -10.27 3.91 -7.11
CA THR A 98 -11.35 3.95 -6.11
C THR A 98 -12.06 2.61 -5.96
N ALA A 99 -12.28 1.87 -7.05
CA ALA A 99 -12.92 0.56 -6.97
C ALA A 99 -11.99 -0.48 -6.31
N ILE A 100 -10.68 -0.42 -6.61
CA ILE A 100 -9.68 -1.27 -5.96
C ILE A 100 -9.59 -0.95 -4.46
N GLU A 101 -9.55 0.33 -4.08
CA GLU A 101 -9.52 0.75 -2.67
C GLU A 101 -10.74 0.23 -1.90
N GLN A 102 -11.95 0.38 -2.46
CA GLN A 102 -13.18 -0.14 -1.86
C GLN A 102 -13.16 -1.66 -1.72
N ALA A 103 -12.68 -2.37 -2.73
CA ALA A 103 -12.51 -3.81 -2.69
C ALA A 103 -11.50 -4.24 -1.61
N ASN A 104 -10.33 -3.58 -1.55
CA ASN A 104 -9.29 -3.83 -0.56
C ASN A 104 -9.80 -3.64 0.88
N ILE A 105 -10.54 -2.55 1.14
CA ILE A 105 -11.12 -2.29 2.47
C ILE A 105 -12.09 -3.40 2.86
N ALA A 106 -13.02 -3.76 1.97
CA ALA A 106 -14.05 -4.74 2.29
C ALA A 106 -13.49 -6.15 2.52
N ILE A 107 -12.60 -6.61 1.63
CA ILE A 107 -11.97 -7.92 1.80
C ILE A 107 -10.99 -7.93 2.98
N GLY A 108 -10.30 -6.82 3.25
CA GLY A 108 -9.45 -6.66 4.42
C GLY A 108 -10.22 -6.82 5.72
N HIS A 109 -11.37 -6.15 5.85
CA HIS A 109 -12.24 -6.30 7.02
C HIS A 109 -12.75 -7.75 7.20
N ALA A 110 -13.11 -8.43 6.12
CA ALA A 110 -13.57 -9.82 6.21
C ALA A 110 -12.43 -10.78 6.59
N VAL A 111 -11.22 -10.57 6.04
CA VAL A 111 -10.02 -11.32 6.40
C VAL A 111 -9.66 -11.08 7.88
N ASP A 112 -9.67 -9.84 8.35
CA ASP A 112 -9.41 -9.48 9.74
C ASP A 112 -10.41 -10.16 10.68
N ALA A 113 -11.70 -10.19 10.33
CA ALA A 113 -12.71 -10.87 11.13
C ALA A 113 -12.41 -12.37 11.29
N VAL A 114 -11.95 -13.03 10.22
CA VAL A 114 -11.54 -14.45 10.25
C VAL A 114 -10.27 -14.65 11.07
N ILE A 115 -9.28 -13.77 10.94
CA ILE A 115 -8.03 -13.82 11.72
C ILE A 115 -8.31 -13.65 13.22
N LEU A 116 -9.19 -12.71 13.57
CA LEU A 116 -9.58 -12.43 14.94
C LEU A 116 -10.57 -13.47 15.52
N GLY A 117 -11.10 -14.37 14.68
CA GLY A 117 -12.03 -15.41 15.09
C GLY A 117 -13.43 -14.89 15.45
N GLY A 118 -13.79 -13.70 14.99
CA GLY A 118 -15.07 -13.05 15.27
C GLY A 118 -15.34 -12.77 16.75
N SER A 119 -16.62 -12.72 17.15
CA SER A 119 -17.02 -12.53 18.55
C SER A 119 -16.47 -13.61 19.48
N ASP A 120 -16.31 -14.82 18.94
CA ASP A 120 -15.97 -16.02 19.69
C ASP A 120 -14.45 -16.20 19.84
N HIS A 121 -13.65 -15.34 19.19
CA HIS A 121 -12.19 -15.40 19.19
C HIS A 121 -11.67 -16.80 18.86
N ALA A 122 -12.33 -17.47 17.91
CA ALA A 122 -11.99 -18.82 17.51
C ALA A 122 -10.54 -18.87 16.98
N PRO A 123 -9.71 -19.83 17.43
CA PRO A 123 -8.33 -19.91 16.98
C PRO A 123 -8.26 -20.30 15.50
N MET A 124 -7.33 -19.69 14.77
CA MET A 124 -7.02 -20.08 13.40
C MET A 124 -6.39 -21.48 13.34
N PRO A 125 -6.71 -22.30 12.32
CA PRO A 125 -5.97 -23.52 12.03
C PRO A 125 -4.49 -23.22 11.74
N SER A 126 -3.56 -24.09 12.15
CA SER A 126 -2.11 -23.86 11.94
C SER A 126 -1.73 -23.62 10.48
N ALA A 127 -2.34 -24.38 9.56
CA ALA A 127 -2.11 -24.19 8.13
C ALA A 127 -2.54 -22.80 7.62
N ALA A 128 -3.56 -22.19 8.24
CA ALA A 128 -4.01 -20.83 7.92
C ALA A 128 -3.04 -19.77 8.48
N VAL A 129 -2.40 -20.05 9.63
CA VAL A 129 -1.36 -19.18 10.21
C VAL A 129 -0.15 -19.10 9.29
N ASP A 130 0.32 -20.23 8.75
CA ASP A 130 1.46 -20.23 7.82
C ASP A 130 1.18 -19.36 6.58
N ARG A 131 -0.04 -19.46 6.01
CA ARG A 131 -0.45 -18.63 4.87
C ARG A 131 -0.54 -17.14 5.20
N LEU A 132 -1.02 -16.82 6.40
CA LEU A 132 -1.05 -15.45 6.90
C LEU A 132 0.36 -14.88 7.04
N LEU A 133 1.30 -15.65 7.60
CA LEU A 133 2.69 -15.22 7.76
C LEU A 133 3.38 -15.02 6.40
N ASP A 134 3.16 -15.93 5.45
CA ASP A 134 3.67 -15.79 4.08
C ASP A 134 3.14 -14.53 3.39
N TYR A 135 1.83 -14.27 3.51
CA TYR A 135 1.23 -13.02 3.03
C TYR A 135 1.85 -11.80 3.71
N ALA A 136 1.97 -11.81 5.04
CA ALA A 136 2.49 -10.68 5.81
C ALA A 136 3.94 -10.35 5.43
N LEU A 137 4.77 -11.36 5.14
CA LEU A 137 6.13 -11.16 4.66
C LEU A 137 6.16 -10.48 3.27
N ARG A 138 5.31 -10.92 2.33
CA ARG A 138 5.19 -10.29 1.01
C ARG A 138 4.67 -8.85 1.12
N HIS A 139 3.63 -8.64 1.92
CA HIS A 139 3.04 -7.32 2.21
C HIS A 139 4.09 -6.36 2.77
N ALA A 140 4.78 -6.77 3.84
CA ALA A 140 5.81 -5.94 4.47
C ALA A 140 6.97 -5.64 3.50
N ARG A 141 7.43 -6.62 2.72
CA ARG A 141 8.47 -6.40 1.71
C ARG A 141 8.03 -5.39 0.64
N ARG A 142 6.79 -5.48 0.16
CA ARG A 142 6.21 -4.53 -0.80
C ARG A 142 6.15 -3.12 -0.23
N GLU A 143 5.59 -2.94 0.97
CA GLU A 143 5.46 -1.61 1.61
C GLU A 143 6.83 -0.96 1.85
N ARG A 144 7.77 -1.72 2.40
CA ARG A 144 9.16 -1.26 2.60
C ARG A 144 9.80 -0.82 1.29
N SER A 145 9.61 -1.61 0.22
CA SER A 145 10.14 -1.29 -1.12
C SER A 145 9.49 -0.03 -1.70
N TRP A 146 8.19 0.17 -1.46
CA TRP A 146 7.46 1.37 -1.90
C TRP A 146 8.05 2.65 -1.31
N PHE A 147 8.42 2.62 -0.02
CA PHE A 147 8.99 3.75 0.71
C PHE A 147 10.52 3.80 0.74
N LYS A 148 11.20 2.92 -0.01
CA LYS A 148 12.67 2.82 -0.07
C LYS A 148 13.35 4.18 -0.35
N ALA A 149 12.74 5.02 -1.17
CA ALA A 149 13.27 6.34 -1.53
C ALA A 149 13.45 7.31 -0.33
N ASN A 150 12.72 7.09 0.77
CA ASN A 150 12.85 7.91 1.98
C ASN A 150 14.12 7.64 2.79
N ARG A 151 14.83 6.53 2.52
CA ARG A 151 16.08 6.14 3.21
C ARG A 151 15.95 6.00 4.73
N LEU A 152 14.75 5.71 5.21
CA LEU A 152 14.46 5.48 6.63
C LEU A 152 14.46 4.00 6.99
N ASP A 153 14.42 3.11 5.99
CA ASP A 153 14.49 1.68 6.20
C ASP A 153 15.96 1.25 6.44
N PRO A 154 16.28 0.60 7.58
CA PRO A 154 17.64 0.20 7.91
C PRO A 154 18.21 -0.83 6.93
N ASP A 155 17.36 -1.65 6.30
CA ASP A 155 17.76 -2.71 5.37
C ASP A 155 17.42 -2.35 3.91
N GLN A 156 17.34 -1.06 3.58
CA GLN A 156 16.97 -0.59 2.24
C GLN A 156 17.77 -1.20 1.08
N ASN A 157 19.01 -1.63 1.34
CA ASN A 157 19.88 -2.23 0.33
C ASN A 157 19.42 -3.64 -0.08
N ASP A 158 18.66 -4.33 0.77
CA ASP A 158 18.14 -5.68 0.52
C ASP A 158 16.75 -5.65 -0.16
N LEU A 159 16.15 -4.47 -0.25
CA LEU A 159 14.85 -4.27 -0.88
C LEU A 159 14.99 -4.12 -2.40
N PRO A 160 14.08 -4.71 -3.19
CA PRO A 160 14.02 -4.49 -4.64
C PRO A 160 13.73 -3.03 -4.99
N ASP A 161 13.98 -2.65 -6.25
CA ASP A 161 13.40 -1.41 -6.80
C ASP A 161 11.91 -1.60 -7.13
N LEU A 162 11.21 -0.49 -7.40
CA LEU A 162 9.76 -0.51 -7.65
C LEU A 162 9.38 -1.39 -8.85
N VAL A 163 10.18 -1.38 -9.92
CA VAL A 163 9.88 -2.13 -11.14
C VAL A 163 10.00 -3.62 -10.89
N THR A 164 11.07 -4.03 -10.22
CA THR A 164 11.35 -5.41 -9.82
C THR A 164 10.28 -5.91 -8.87
N MET A 165 9.96 -5.14 -7.83
CA MET A 165 8.94 -5.48 -6.84
C MET A 165 7.55 -5.74 -7.46
N LEU A 166 7.15 -4.94 -8.45
CA LEU A 166 5.85 -5.09 -9.13
C LEU A 166 5.83 -6.20 -10.20
N ALA A 167 7.01 -6.73 -10.56
CA ALA A 167 7.19 -7.83 -11.51
C ALA A 167 7.34 -9.21 -10.83
N GLU A 168 7.78 -9.25 -9.57
CA GLU A 168 7.98 -10.48 -8.78
C GLU A 168 6.66 -11.16 -8.35
N THR A 169 5.50 -10.59 -8.67
CA THR A 169 4.19 -11.12 -8.25
C THR A 169 3.71 -12.24 -9.19
N ASN A 170 3.88 -13.50 -8.75
CA ASN A 170 3.19 -14.69 -9.25
C ASN A 170 2.71 -15.54 -8.06
#